data_AF-A0A6P1I1G1-F1
#
_entry.id   AF-A0A6P1I1G1-F1
#
_cell.length_a   1.000
_cell.length_b   1.000
_cell.length_c   1.000
_cell.angle_alpha   90.00
_cell.angle_beta   90.00
_cell.angle_gamma   90.00
#
_symmetry.space_group_name_H-M   'P 1'
#
loop_
_entity.id
_entity.type
_entity.pdbx_description
1 polymer ?
#
loop_
_entity_poly.entity_id
_entity_poly.type
_entity_poly.pdbx_seq_one_letter_code
_entity_poly.pdbx_strand_id
1 'polypeptide(L)'
;MRPHPHRTPPTITAVEPEKARILSFALQWQHYGGGSNEDIYVNFGLSPRQYFMRLLRILRGPTELEIRVISELNELCASRLGTELACHDNTGRPRAEE
;
A
#
# COMPACT_ATOMS: atom_id res chain seq x y z
N MET A 1 -4.84 -0.61 23.86
CA MET A 1 -5.67 -1.44 22.97
C MET A 1 -6.87 -0.62 22.53
N ARG A 2 -6.90 -0.17 21.28
CA ARG A 2 -8.06 0.52 20.70
C ARG A 2 -8.76 -0.44 19.74
N PRO A 3 -10.07 -0.64 19.85
CA PRO A 3 -10.81 -1.57 19.00
C PRO A 3 -10.86 -1.04 17.56
N HIS A 4 -10.65 -1.93 16.59
CA HIS A 4 -10.82 -1.64 15.17
C HIS A 4 -12.34 -1.57 14.90
N PRO A 5 -12.92 -0.40 14.55
CA PRO A 5 -14.33 -0.36 14.20
C PRO A 5 -14.50 -1.06 12.86
N HIS A 6 -15.10 -2.25 12.87
CA HIS A 6 -15.58 -2.93 11.67
C HIS A 6 -16.74 -2.12 11.08
N ARG A 7 -16.44 -1.06 10.34
CA ARG A 7 -17.46 -0.29 9.65
C ARG A 7 -17.72 -0.91 8.28
N THR A 8 -18.69 -1.83 8.26
CA THR A 8 -19.53 -2.31 7.14
C THR A 8 -18.88 -2.48 5.75
N PRO A 9 -18.95 -3.67 5.12
CA PRO A 9 -18.53 -3.84 3.73
C PRO A 9 -19.51 -3.12 2.79
N PRO A 10 -19.08 -2.16 1.95
CA PRO A 10 -19.92 -1.66 0.88
C PRO A 10 -19.81 -2.61 -0.32
N THR A 11 -20.95 -3.19 -0.64
CA THR A 11 -21.43 -3.80 -1.88
C THR A 11 -20.51 -3.71 -3.10
N ILE A 12 -20.34 -4.88 -3.70
CA ILE A 12 -19.68 -5.21 -4.95
C ILE A 12 -20.41 -4.52 -6.12
N THR A 13 -20.14 -3.25 -6.39
CA THR A 13 -20.35 -2.61 -7.71
C THR A 13 -19.82 -1.17 -7.71
N ALA A 14 -18.71 -0.95 -8.41
CA ALA A 14 -18.22 0.30 -9.04
C ALA A 14 -16.70 0.19 -9.09
N VAL A 15 -16.06 0.69 -10.14
CA VAL A 15 -14.60 0.59 -10.35
C VAL A 15 -13.85 1.82 -9.79
N GLU A 16 -14.57 2.75 -9.17
CA GLU A 16 -14.07 3.96 -8.51
C GLU A 16 -13.91 3.92 -6.96
N PRO A 17 -14.46 2.98 -6.16
CA PRO A 17 -14.29 2.95 -4.72
C PRO A 17 -12.93 2.41 -4.29
N GLU A 18 -12.21 1.65 -5.13
CA GLU A 18 -10.91 1.09 -4.75
C GLU A 18 -9.84 2.18 -4.60
N LYS A 19 -9.76 3.12 -5.56
CA LYS A 19 -8.84 4.27 -5.49
C LYS A 19 -9.08 5.07 -4.21
N ALA A 20 -10.34 5.42 -3.94
CA ALA A 20 -10.71 6.19 -2.75
C ALA A 20 -10.38 5.44 -1.46
N ARG A 21 -10.67 4.12 -1.38
CA ARG A 21 -10.34 3.31 -0.19
C ARG A 21 -8.83 3.21 0.04
N ILE A 22 -8.03 3.01 -1.02
CA ILE A 22 -6.56 2.99 -0.92
C ILE A 22 -6.04 4.33 -0.39
N LEU A 23 -6.54 5.46 -0.92
CA LEU A 23 -6.13 6.78 -0.45
C LEU A 23 -6.56 7.04 1.00
N SER A 24 -7.82 6.77 1.35
CA SER A 24 -8.32 6.99 2.72
C SER A 24 -7.56 6.14 3.74
N PHE A 25 -7.23 4.89 3.41
CA PHE A 25 -6.42 4.05 4.27
C PHE A 25 -4.99 4.60 4.40
N ALA A 26 -4.35 4.96 3.28
CA ALA A 26 -3.01 5.55 3.31
C ALA A 26 -2.95 6.82 4.16
N LEU A 27 -3.94 7.71 4.06
CA LEU A 27 -4.04 8.93 4.85
C LEU A 27 -4.25 8.64 6.34
N GLN A 28 -5.14 7.72 6.68
CA GLN A 28 -5.41 7.34 8.07
C GLN A 28 -4.15 6.80 8.77
N TRP A 29 -3.31 6.08 8.03
CA TRP A 29 -2.11 5.44 8.57
C TRP A 29 -0.80 6.15 8.21
N GLN A 30 -0.86 7.36 7.63
CA GLN A 30 0.31 8.09 7.15
C GLN A 30 1.32 8.35 8.28
N HIS A 31 0.84 8.77 9.46
CA HIS A 31 1.66 8.99 10.65
C HIS A 31 2.25 7.71 11.27
N TYR A 32 1.76 6.54 10.88
CA TYR A 32 2.20 5.23 11.38
C TYR A 32 2.98 4.43 10.32
N GLY A 33 3.33 5.05 9.19
CA GLY A 33 4.09 4.38 8.13
C GLY A 33 3.26 3.46 7.24
N GLY A 34 1.96 3.74 7.08
CA GLY A 34 1.12 3.20 6.00
C GLY A 34 0.33 1.94 6.33
N GLY A 35 0.22 1.61 7.62
CA GLY A 35 -0.51 0.44 8.12
C GLY A 35 0.35 -0.82 8.14
N SER A 36 -0.07 -1.81 8.92
CA SER A 36 0.62 -3.10 9.00
C SER A 36 0.31 -3.97 7.78
N ASN A 37 1.23 -4.86 7.44
CA ASN A 37 1.06 -5.81 6.34
C ASN A 37 -0.22 -6.65 6.46
N GLU A 38 -0.55 -7.06 7.69
CA GLU A 38 -1.77 -7.82 8.00
C GLU A 38 -3.04 -7.00 7.78
N ASP A 39 -3.07 -5.74 8.24
CA ASP A 39 -4.21 -4.86 8.01
C ASP A 39 -4.45 -4.63 6.52
N ILE A 40 -3.40 -4.45 5.72
CA ILE A 40 -3.52 -4.31 4.25
C ILE A 40 -4.16 -5.57 3.64
N TYR A 41 -3.70 -6.75 4.04
CA TYR A 41 -4.23 -8.01 3.53
C TYR A 41 -5.68 -8.23 3.96
N VAL A 42 -6.03 -7.95 5.22
CA VAL A 42 -7.40 -8.11 5.74
C VAL A 42 -8.37 -7.12 5.10
N ASN A 43 -7.95 -5.87 4.86
CA ASN A 43 -8.83 -4.83 4.32
C ASN A 43 -8.98 -4.91 2.79
N PHE A 44 -7.93 -5.29 2.06
CA PHE A 44 -7.90 -5.24 0.60
C PHE A 44 -7.75 -6.61 -0.07
N GLY A 45 -7.37 -7.66 0.66
CA GLY A 45 -7.02 -8.96 0.08
C GLY A 45 -5.75 -8.92 -0.77
N LEU A 46 -4.93 -7.88 -0.61
CA LEU A 46 -3.72 -7.65 -1.41
C LEU A 46 -2.46 -7.89 -0.58
N SER A 47 -1.40 -8.36 -1.22
CA SER A 47 -0.08 -8.31 -0.60
C SER A 47 0.34 -6.84 -0.37
N PRO A 48 1.13 -6.53 0.68
CA PRO A 48 1.60 -5.18 0.96
C PRO A 48 2.23 -4.51 -0.27
N ARG A 49 3.09 -5.24 -0.97
CA ARG A 49 3.70 -4.80 -2.24
C ARG A 49 2.67 -4.38 -3.29
N GLN A 50 1.63 -5.18 -3.51
CA GLN A 50 0.60 -4.88 -4.51
C GLN A 50 -0.19 -3.63 -4.12
N TYR A 51 -0.51 -3.48 -2.84
CA TYR A 51 -1.17 -2.29 -2.31
C TYR A 51 -0.32 -1.03 -2.53
N PHE A 52 0.95 -1.03 -2.12
CA PHE A 52 1.84 0.13 -2.29
C PHE A 52 2.10 0.46 -3.78
N MET A 53 2.20 -0.54 -4.66
CA MET A 53 2.30 -0.30 -6.09
C MET A 53 1.04 0.37 -6.67
N ARG A 54 -0.16 -0.05 -6.22
CA ARG A 54 -1.42 0.60 -6.62
C ARG A 54 -1.50 2.03 -6.08
N LEU A 55 -1.12 2.25 -4.82
CA LEU A 55 -1.05 3.57 -4.21
C LEU A 55 -0.12 4.51 -5.00
N LEU A 56 1.09 4.06 -5.36
CA LEU A 56 2.00 4.84 -6.20
C LEU A 56 1.41 5.19 -7.57
N ARG A 57 0.70 4.24 -8.21
CA ARG A 57 0.05 4.51 -9.49
C ARG A 57 -1.04 5.57 -9.37
N ILE A 58 -1.77 5.57 -8.25
CA ILE A 58 -2.78 6.58 -7.94
C ILE A 58 -2.14 7.95 -7.69
N LEU A 59 -1.07 8.00 -6.89
CA LEU A 59 -0.34 9.24 -6.57
C LEU A 59 0.35 9.87 -7.79
N ARG A 60 0.70 9.06 -8.79
CA ARG A 60 1.23 9.55 -10.08
C ARG A 60 0.16 10.09 -11.03
N GLY A 61 -1.11 9.79 -10.78
CA GLY A 61 -2.24 10.32 -11.54
C GLY A 61 -2.79 11.62 -10.95
N PRO A 62 -3.86 12.17 -11.55
CA PRO A 62 -4.58 13.29 -10.94
C PRO A 62 -5.26 12.86 -9.64
N THR A 63 -4.93 13.59 -8.57
CA THR A 63 -5.47 13.40 -7.21
C THR A 63 -5.72 14.77 -6.59
N GLU A 64 -6.75 14.87 -5.76
CA GLU A 64 -7.10 16.10 -5.02
C GLU A 64 -6.28 16.27 -3.71
N LEU A 65 -5.29 15.41 -3.47
CA LEU A 65 -4.42 15.48 -2.29
C LEU A 65 -3.40 16.62 -2.40
N GLU A 66 -3.02 17.15 -1.24
CA GLU A 66 -1.99 18.17 -1.16
C GLU A 66 -0.62 17.61 -1.58
N ILE A 67 0.20 18.44 -2.23
CA ILE A 67 1.54 18.06 -2.72
C ILE A 67 2.41 17.49 -1.59
N ARG A 68 2.35 18.05 -0.38
CA ARG A 68 3.11 17.54 0.77
C ARG A 68 2.72 16.11 1.12
N VAL A 69 1.42 15.86 1.19
CA VAL A 69 0.85 14.53 1.49
C VAL A 69 1.24 13.51 0.42
N ILE A 70 1.22 13.92 -0.86
CA ILE A 70 1.64 13.06 -1.97
C ILE A 70 3.12 12.68 -1.81
N SER A 71 3.99 13.64 -1.49
CA SER A 71 5.41 13.39 -1.26
C SER A 71 5.64 12.42 -0.10
N GLU A 72 5.01 12.65 1.05
CA GLU A 72 5.15 11.78 2.23
C GLU A 72 4.72 10.34 1.93
N LEU A 73 3.57 10.17 1.26
CA LEU A 73 3.10 8.84 0.87
C LEU A 73 4.03 8.16 -0.15
N ASN A 74 4.65 8.93 -1.05
CA ASN A 74 5.58 8.41 -2.04
C ASN A 74 6.88 7.93 -1.38
N GLU A 75 7.44 8.71 -0.46
CA GLU A 75 8.64 8.33 0.31
C GLU A 75 8.39 7.07 1.15
N LEU A 76 7.22 6.99 1.79
CA LEU A 76 6.78 5.81 2.54
C LEU A 76 6.69 4.57 1.64
N CYS A 77 6.06 4.71 0.46
CA CYS A 77 5.98 3.62 -0.51
C CYS A 77 7.38 3.17 -0.95
N ALA A 78 8.27 4.10 -1.27
CA ALA A 78 9.63 3.81 -1.70
C ALA A 78 10.44 3.10 -0.60
N SER A 79 10.34 3.56 0.64
CA SER A 79 10.99 2.96 1.81
C SER A 79 10.52 1.53 2.03
N ARG A 80 9.20 1.30 2.07
CA ARG A 80 8.61 -0.03 2.29
C ARG A 80 8.92 -1.02 1.17
N LEU A 81 8.79 -0.59 -0.08
CA LEU A 81 9.12 -1.43 -1.24
C LEU A 81 10.62 -1.76 -1.28
N GLY A 82 11.47 -0.84 -0.85
CA GLY A 82 12.92 -1.07 -0.72
C GLY A 82 13.25 -2.10 0.37
N THR A 83 12.61 -2.02 1.54
CA THR A 83 12.80 -3.00 2.63
C THR A 83 12.32 -4.40 2.22
N GLU A 84 11.14 -4.51 1.60
CA GLU A 84 10.60 -5.80 1.15
C GLU A 84 11.44 -6.41 0.02
N LEU A 85 12.02 -5.59 -0.87
CA LEU A 85 12.92 -6.08 -1.92
C LEU A 85 14.28 -6.53 -1.35
N ALA A 86 14.74 -5.90 -0.26
CA ALA A 86 16.01 -6.23 0.39
C ALA A 86 16.00 -7.58 1.13
N CYS A 87 14.83 -8.13 1.48
CA CYS A 87 14.69 -9.47 2.07
C CYS A 87 14.09 -10.52 1.11
N HIS A 88 13.60 -10.12 -0.07
CA HIS A 88 13.18 -11.03 -1.13
C HIS A 88 14.33 -11.39 -2.08
N ASP A 89 15.56 -11.51 -1.59
CA ASP A 89 16.59 -12.30 -2.27
C ASP A 89 16.36 -13.78 -1.91
N ASN A 90 15.39 -14.41 -2.57
CA ASN A 90 15.30 -15.87 -2.67
C ASN A 90 14.74 -16.29 -4.03
N THR A 91 15.26 -15.75 -5.12
CA THR A 91 15.19 -16.47 -6.40
C THR A 91 16.59 -16.95 -6.71
N GLY A 92 16.89 -18.15 -6.20
CA GLY A 92 18.14 -18.84 -6.48
C GLY A 92 18.41 -18.88 -7.98
N ARG A 93 19.56 -18.34 -8.39
CA ARG A 93 20.23 -18.80 -9.59
C ARG A 93 21.60 -19.32 -9.17
N PRO A 94 21.81 -20.64 -9.06
CA PRO A 94 23.15 -21.17 -8.87
C PRO A 94 24.00 -20.76 -10.08
N ARG A 95 25.22 -20.35 -9.77
CA ARG A 95 26.30 -20.03 -10.69
C ARG A 95 26.46 -21.18 -11.70
N ALA A 96 26.25 -20.90 -12.99
CA ALA A 96 26.80 -21.75 -14.04
C ALA A 96 28.30 -21.44 -14.10
N GLU A 97 29.11 -22.36 -13.58
CA GLU A 97 30.55 -22.44 -13.83
C GLU A 97 30.72 -23.34 -15.06
N GLU A 98 31.32 -22.81 -16.12
CA GLU A 98 32.00 -23.57 -17.20
C GLU A 98 33.30 -22.86 -17.56
#